data_AF-A0A919NY41-F1
#
_entry.id   AF-A0A919NY41-F1
#
_cell.length_a   1.000
_cell.length_b   1.000
_cell.length_c   1.000
_cell.angle_alpha   90.00
_cell.angle_beta   90.00
_cell.angle_gamma   90.00
#
_symmetry.space_group_name_H-M   'P 1'
#
loop_
_entity.id
_entity.type
_entity.pdbx_description
1 polymer ?
#
loop_
_entity_poly.entity_id
_entity_poly.type
_entity_poly.pdbx_seq_one_letter_code
_entity_poly.pdbx_strand_id
1 'polypeptide(L)'
;MYRSVAAVGVSLGHPDLAAADHWILSLDPRPRLACTHLVTTPHRHVAISLTTTEVYETEPELQAAADAAVDGKFGRAVIFPGVEELTGIRTVAEILELSAIERVEVLGSGVADGDAQVDTRDFVRPQYRDSELVLTTTPAAGGVLVPFETRDPTPCCANH
;
A
#
# COMPACT_ATOMS: atom_id res chain seq x y z
N MET A 1 -10.70 -21.52 -20.79
CA MET A 1 -11.11 -21.54 -19.36
C MET A 1 -10.66 -20.22 -18.77
N TYR A 2 -11.58 -19.28 -18.51
CA TYR A 2 -11.24 -17.99 -17.91
C TYR A 2 -11.14 -18.19 -16.40
N ARG A 3 -9.99 -17.87 -15.79
CA ARG A 3 -9.87 -17.86 -14.33
C ARG A 3 -10.56 -16.59 -13.80
N SER A 4 -11.34 -16.74 -12.73
CA SER A 4 -11.93 -15.61 -12.02
C SER A 4 -10.84 -14.89 -11.21
N VAL A 5 -10.84 -13.56 -11.23
CA VAL A 5 -9.97 -12.76 -10.37
C VAL A 5 -10.36 -13.01 -8.92
N ALA A 6 -9.40 -13.43 -8.10
CA ALA A 6 -9.58 -13.63 -6.66
C ALA A 6 -8.50 -12.88 -5.87
N ALA A 7 -8.81 -12.54 -4.63
CA ALA A 7 -7.79 -12.12 -3.68
C ALA A 7 -6.96 -13.35 -3.27
N VAL A 8 -5.65 -13.24 -3.39
CA VAL A 8 -4.70 -14.31 -3.07
C VAL A 8 -3.63 -13.73 -2.15
N GLY A 9 -3.26 -14.51 -1.13
CA GLY A 9 -2.11 -14.25 -0.28
C GLY A 9 -0.88 -14.97 -0.81
N VAL A 10 0.26 -14.30 -0.80
CA VAL A 10 1.54 -14.82 -1.29
C VAL A 10 2.64 -14.42 -0.30
N SER A 11 3.53 -15.35 0.04
CA SER A 11 4.74 -15.01 0.78
C SER A 11 5.95 -15.72 0.18
N LEU A 12 6.87 -14.92 -0.38
CA LEU A 12 8.10 -15.40 -1.03
C LEU A 12 9.36 -15.08 -0.20
N GLY A 13 9.19 -14.66 1.05
CA GLY A 13 10.32 -14.34 1.93
C GLY A 13 11.04 -13.02 1.60
N HIS A 14 10.37 -12.06 0.93
CA HIS A 14 10.96 -10.76 0.63
C HIS A 14 11.50 -10.08 1.90
N PRO A 15 12.75 -9.59 1.90
CA PRO A 15 13.40 -9.10 3.11
C PRO A 15 12.86 -7.77 3.60
N ASP A 16 12.33 -6.95 2.70
CA ASP A 16 11.84 -5.60 2.97
C ASP A 16 10.73 -5.20 1.99
N LEU A 17 10.13 -4.03 2.25
CA LEU A 17 9.05 -3.48 1.45
C LEU A 17 9.50 -3.18 0.02
N ALA A 18 10.71 -2.66 -0.17
CA ALA A 18 11.20 -2.28 -1.50
C ALA A 18 11.34 -3.50 -2.42
N ALA A 19 11.86 -4.61 -1.90
CA ALA A 19 11.95 -5.88 -2.62
C ALA A 19 10.56 -6.40 -3.01
N ALA A 20 9.60 -6.37 -2.08
CA ALA A 20 8.22 -6.78 -2.34
C ALA A 20 7.50 -5.86 -3.35
N ASP A 21 7.69 -4.55 -3.23
CA ASP A 21 7.11 -3.55 -4.13
C ASP A 21 7.64 -3.73 -5.55
N HIS A 22 8.96 -3.91 -5.70
CA HIS A 22 9.58 -4.15 -6.99
C HIS A 22 9.03 -5.42 -7.63
N TRP A 23 8.85 -6.50 -6.86
CA TRP A 23 8.22 -7.71 -7.36
C TRP A 23 6.77 -7.45 -7.81
N ILE A 24 5.94 -6.80 -6.98
CA ILE A 24 4.56 -6.43 -7.31
C ILE A 24 4.47 -5.64 -8.62
N LEU A 25 5.34 -4.63 -8.78
CA LEU A 25 5.35 -3.75 -9.96
C LEU A 25 5.87 -4.46 -11.22
N SER A 26 6.59 -5.57 -11.07
CA SER A 26 7.08 -6.39 -12.19
C SER A 26 6.05 -7.40 -12.72
N LEU A 27 4.91 -7.58 -12.04
CA LEU A 27 3.89 -8.55 -12.42
C LEU A 27 3.16 -8.15 -13.71
N ASP A 28 3.04 -9.10 -14.64
CA ASP A 28 2.26 -8.99 -15.87
C ASP A 28 1.39 -10.26 -16.05
N PRO A 29 0.05 -10.15 -16.13
CA PRO A 29 -0.73 -8.93 -16.07
C PRO A 29 -0.65 -8.24 -14.70
N ARG A 30 -0.64 -6.90 -14.72
CA ARG A 30 -0.62 -6.09 -13.49
C ARG A 30 -1.86 -6.38 -12.65
N PRO A 31 -1.73 -6.66 -11.34
CA PRO A 31 -2.89 -6.87 -10.47
C PRO A 31 -3.69 -5.58 -10.31
N ARG A 32 -5.00 -5.68 -10.11
CA ARG A 32 -5.87 -4.50 -9.90
C ARG A 32 -5.69 -3.87 -8.53
N LEU A 33 -5.33 -4.69 -7.55
CA LEU A 33 -5.05 -4.33 -6.16
C LEU A 33 -3.91 -5.23 -5.68
N ALA A 34 -2.90 -4.64 -5.04
CA ALA A 34 -1.82 -5.35 -4.38
C ALA A 34 -1.35 -4.60 -3.13
N CYS A 35 -1.17 -5.32 -2.03
CA CYS A 35 -0.77 -4.79 -0.73
C CYS A 35 0.41 -5.54 -0.15
N THR A 36 1.25 -4.82 0.58
CA THR A 36 2.36 -5.37 1.37
C THR A 36 2.01 -5.45 2.84
N HIS A 37 2.49 -6.51 3.49
CA HIS A 37 2.21 -6.86 4.88
C HIS A 37 3.52 -7.18 5.58
N LEU A 38 3.88 -6.41 6.61
CA LEU A 38 5.05 -6.71 7.41
C LEU A 38 4.75 -7.88 8.34
N VAL A 39 5.59 -8.92 8.27
CA VAL A 39 5.43 -10.16 9.04
C VAL A 39 6.71 -10.39 9.86
N THR A 40 6.57 -10.92 11.08
CA THR A 40 7.69 -11.18 11.98
C THR A 40 8.02 -12.66 12.17
N THR A 41 7.15 -13.56 11.73
CA THR A 41 7.24 -15.02 11.93
C THR A 41 7.10 -15.72 10.58
N PRO A 42 7.94 -16.71 10.24
CA PRO A 42 9.00 -17.33 11.06
C PRO A 42 10.23 -16.42 11.29
N HIS A 43 10.45 -15.46 10.40
CA HIS A 43 11.39 -14.36 10.57
C HIS A 43 10.77 -13.08 10.00
N ARG A 44 11.46 -11.95 10.14
CA ARG A 44 11.02 -10.69 9.51
C ARG A 44 11.05 -10.84 7.99
N HIS A 45 9.92 -10.60 7.34
CA HIS A 45 9.76 -10.60 5.89
C HIS A 45 8.47 -9.86 5.50
N VAL A 46 8.21 -9.77 4.20
CA VAL A 46 7.00 -9.16 3.65
C VAL A 46 6.14 -10.22 2.96
N ALA A 47 4.90 -10.36 3.44
CA ALA A 47 3.84 -11.07 2.75
C ALA A 47 3.03 -10.09 1.90
N ILE A 48 2.30 -10.62 0.91
CA ILE A 48 1.62 -9.84 -0.12
C ILE A 48 0.20 -10.36 -0.26
N SER A 49 -0.78 -9.46 -0.37
CA SER A 49 -2.10 -9.81 -0.88
C SER A 49 -2.34 -9.11 -2.20
N LEU A 50 -2.91 -9.81 -3.17
CA LEU A 50 -3.14 -9.25 -4.49
C LEU A 50 -4.35 -9.87 -5.18
N THR A 51 -4.93 -9.13 -6.11
CA THR A 51 -6.02 -9.60 -6.97
C THR A 51 -5.45 -10.08 -8.30
N THR A 52 -5.58 -11.38 -8.58
CA THR A 52 -4.97 -12.00 -9.75
C THR A 52 -5.76 -13.22 -10.23
N THR A 53 -5.38 -13.71 -11.41
CA THR A 53 -5.74 -15.03 -11.93
C THR A 53 -4.59 -16.04 -11.81
N GLU A 54 -3.39 -15.57 -11.49
CA GLU A 54 -2.20 -16.40 -11.34
C GLU A 54 -2.17 -17.12 -9.99
N VAL A 55 -1.44 -18.22 -9.92
CA VAL A 55 -1.18 -18.94 -8.67
C VAL A 55 0.30 -18.82 -8.37
N TYR A 56 0.59 -18.45 -7.13
CA TYR A 56 1.95 -18.32 -6.64
C TYR A 56 2.18 -19.39 -5.57
N GLU A 57 3.24 -20.17 -5.73
CA GLU A 57 3.65 -21.13 -4.73
C GLU A 57 4.25 -20.39 -3.54
N THR A 58 3.80 -20.74 -2.34
CA THR A 58 4.33 -20.23 -1.06
C THR A 58 4.96 -21.40 -0.33
N GLU A 59 6.17 -21.21 0.17
CA GLU A 59 6.85 -22.23 0.97
C GLU A 59 6.01 -22.58 2.21
N PRO A 60 5.92 -23.87 2.62
CA PRO A 60 5.05 -24.28 3.73
C PRO A 60 5.27 -23.49 5.03
N GLU A 61 6.50 -23.07 5.31
CA GLU A 61 6.84 -22.27 6.50
C GLU A 61 6.32 -20.83 6.46
N LEU A 62 6.01 -20.31 5.26
CA LEU A 62 5.49 -18.97 5.03
C LEU A 62 3.98 -18.95 4.77
N GLN A 63 3.34 -20.12 4.69
CA GLN A 63 1.91 -20.23 4.34
C GLN A 63 1.01 -19.44 5.30
N ALA A 64 1.30 -19.47 6.61
CA ALA A 64 0.53 -18.72 7.60
C ALA A 64 0.60 -17.19 7.35
N ALA A 65 1.72 -16.69 6.81
CA ALA A 65 1.88 -15.29 6.47
C ALA A 65 1.07 -14.92 5.22
N ALA A 66 1.04 -15.80 4.21
CA ALA A 66 0.20 -15.64 3.03
C ALA A 66 -1.30 -15.63 3.40
N ASP A 67 -1.75 -16.58 4.23
CA ASP A 67 -3.13 -16.66 4.70
C ASP A 67 -3.53 -15.40 5.48
N ALA A 68 -2.66 -14.88 6.34
CA ALA A 68 -2.89 -13.63 7.07
C ALA A 68 -2.94 -12.39 6.16
N ALA A 69 -2.19 -12.38 5.07
CA ALA A 69 -2.19 -11.26 4.12
C ALA A 69 -3.52 -11.14 3.37
N VAL A 70 -4.10 -12.27 2.92
CA VAL A 70 -5.37 -12.26 2.17
C VAL A 70 -6.57 -11.90 3.02
N ASP A 71 -6.50 -12.15 4.34
CA ASP A 71 -7.48 -11.69 5.32
C ASP A 71 -7.66 -10.16 5.30
N GLY A 72 -6.69 -9.40 4.76
CA GLY A 72 -6.85 -8.00 4.37
C GLY A 72 -7.06 -7.02 5.53
N LYS A 73 -6.88 -7.47 6.77
CA LYS A 73 -7.16 -6.66 7.98
C LYS A 73 -6.22 -5.47 8.15
N PHE A 74 -4.99 -5.59 7.64
CA PHE A 74 -3.94 -4.59 7.70
C PHE A 74 -3.11 -4.72 6.43
N GLY A 75 -2.50 -3.65 5.91
CA GLY A 75 -1.64 -3.72 4.73
C GLY A 75 -1.47 -2.38 4.04
N ARG A 76 -0.33 -2.19 3.35
CA ARG A 76 -0.03 -0.97 2.57
C ARG A 76 -0.24 -1.24 1.10
N ALA A 77 -1.15 -0.52 0.46
CA ALA A 77 -1.42 -0.68 -0.96
C ALA A 77 -0.25 -0.13 -1.79
N VAL A 78 0.19 -0.93 -2.76
CA VAL A 78 1.21 -0.60 -3.76
C VAL A 78 0.55 -0.31 -5.10
N ILE A 79 -0.45 -1.12 -5.44
CA ILE A 79 -1.31 -0.93 -6.60
C ILE A 79 -2.74 -0.90 -6.10
N PHE A 80 -3.50 0.08 -6.55
CA PHE A 80 -4.93 0.22 -6.29
C PHE A 80 -5.54 1.07 -7.42
N PRO A 81 -6.86 0.95 -7.69
CA PRO A 81 -7.50 1.75 -8.73
C PRO A 81 -7.27 3.25 -8.55
N GLY A 82 -6.83 3.92 -9.62
CA GLY A 82 -6.61 5.37 -9.66
C GLY A 82 -5.25 5.84 -9.16
N VAL A 83 -4.34 4.95 -8.75
CA VAL A 83 -2.99 5.32 -8.28
C VAL A 83 -2.20 6.10 -9.34
N GLU A 84 -2.42 5.85 -10.62
CA GLU A 84 -1.75 6.54 -11.73
C GLU A 84 -2.16 8.02 -11.85
N GLU A 85 -3.34 8.40 -11.35
CA GLU A 85 -3.86 9.77 -11.42
C GLU A 85 -3.33 10.67 -10.28
N LEU A 86 -2.76 10.02 -9.24
CA LEU A 86 -2.27 10.67 -8.02
C LEU A 86 -0.84 11.18 -8.18
N THR A 87 -0.68 12.12 -9.12
CA THR A 87 0.58 12.82 -9.42
C THR A 87 0.49 14.31 -9.13
N GLY A 88 1.60 14.93 -8.75
CA GLY A 88 1.69 16.35 -8.43
C GLY A 88 0.80 16.78 -7.24
N ILE A 89 0.32 18.02 -7.28
CA ILE A 89 -0.56 18.58 -6.25
C ILE A 89 -2.03 18.27 -6.61
N ARG A 90 -2.76 17.73 -5.64
CA ARG A 90 -4.21 17.43 -5.71
C ARG A 90 -4.93 17.94 -4.48
N THR A 91 -6.22 18.23 -4.56
CA THR A 91 -7.03 18.39 -3.35
C THR A 91 -7.38 17.04 -2.73
N VAL A 92 -7.75 17.03 -1.46
CA VAL A 92 -8.29 15.82 -0.81
C VAL A 92 -9.52 15.30 -1.55
N ALA A 93 -10.41 16.19 -1.99
CA ALA A 93 -11.59 15.81 -2.77
C ALA A 93 -11.22 15.12 -4.10
N GLU A 94 -10.24 15.65 -4.84
CA GLU A 94 -9.74 15.02 -6.07
C GLU A 94 -9.15 13.64 -5.82
N ILE A 95 -8.39 13.45 -4.72
CA ILE A 95 -7.81 12.15 -4.36
C ILE A 95 -8.91 11.10 -4.13
N LEU A 96 -9.97 11.47 -3.39
CA LEU A 96 -11.08 10.57 -3.08
C LEU A 96 -11.94 10.26 -4.31
N GLU A 97 -12.06 11.21 -5.25
CA GLU A 97 -12.83 11.01 -6.49
C GLU A 97 -12.07 10.13 -7.50
N LEU A 98 -10.77 10.36 -7.65
CA LEU A 98 -9.97 9.72 -8.71
C LEU A 98 -9.46 8.33 -8.35
N SER A 99 -9.51 7.95 -7.07
CA SER A 99 -8.87 6.73 -6.59
C SER A 99 -9.73 5.89 -5.66
N ALA A 100 -9.27 4.67 -5.38
CA ALA A 100 -9.90 3.79 -4.39
C ALA A 100 -9.66 4.21 -2.94
N ILE A 101 -9.01 5.35 -2.69
CA ILE A 101 -8.81 5.88 -1.33
C ILE A 101 -10.17 6.37 -0.81
N GLU A 102 -10.57 5.88 0.35
CA GLU A 102 -11.86 6.20 0.96
C GLU A 102 -11.74 7.33 1.99
N ARG A 103 -10.54 7.55 2.51
CA ARG A 103 -10.32 8.57 3.54
C ARG A 103 -8.90 9.13 3.50
N VAL A 104 -8.80 10.45 3.65
CA VAL A 104 -7.53 11.14 3.87
C VAL A 104 -7.50 11.68 5.29
N GLU A 105 -6.43 11.37 6.02
CA GLU A 105 -6.20 11.85 7.37
C GLU A 105 -4.91 12.65 7.46
N VAL A 106 -4.88 13.65 8.33
CA VAL A 106 -3.66 14.31 8.80
C VAL A 106 -3.21 13.63 10.08
N LEU A 107 -1.96 13.17 10.10
CA LEU A 107 -1.37 12.47 11.24
C LEU A 107 -1.49 13.33 12.52
N GLY A 108 -2.17 12.79 13.53
CA GLY A 108 -2.39 13.48 14.80
C GLY A 108 -3.45 14.58 14.78
N SER A 109 -4.15 14.80 13.67
CA SER A 109 -5.20 15.84 13.55
C SER A 109 -6.55 15.33 13.01
N GLY A 110 -6.63 14.10 12.50
CA GLY A 110 -7.88 13.47 12.08
C GLY A 110 -8.15 13.64 10.58
N VAL A 111 -9.41 13.66 10.18
CA VAL A 111 -9.82 13.74 8.76
C VAL A 111 -9.39 15.08 8.15
N ALA A 112 -8.81 15.05 6.96
CA ALA A 112 -8.39 16.25 6.23
C ALA A 112 -9.59 16.96 5.58
N ASP A 113 -9.52 18.28 5.46
CA ASP A 113 -10.51 19.08 4.72
C ASP A 113 -10.46 18.74 3.21
N GLY A 114 -11.62 18.69 2.55
CA GLY A 114 -11.72 18.38 1.11
C GLY A 114 -10.93 19.34 0.22
N ASP A 115 -10.81 20.61 0.60
CA ASP A 115 -10.11 21.64 -0.16
C ASP A 115 -8.60 21.69 0.17
N ALA A 116 -8.14 20.92 1.16
CA ALA A 116 -6.72 20.88 1.51
C ALA A 116 -5.89 20.33 0.35
N GLN A 117 -4.79 21.03 0.03
CA GLN A 117 -3.86 20.59 -1.00
C GLN A 117 -2.93 19.52 -0.47
N VAL A 118 -2.71 18.48 -1.26
CA VAL A 118 -1.80 17.37 -1.02
C VAL A 118 -0.80 17.32 -2.18
N ASP A 119 0.47 17.55 -1.90
CA ASP A 119 1.55 17.19 -2.82
C ASP A 119 1.80 15.69 -2.70
N THR A 120 1.33 14.94 -3.70
CA THR A 120 1.43 13.48 -3.74
C THR A 120 2.86 12.98 -3.90
N ARG A 121 3.79 13.84 -4.33
CA ARG A 121 5.18 13.48 -4.66
C ARG A 121 5.29 12.30 -5.62
N ASP A 122 4.24 12.09 -6.42
CA ASP A 122 4.07 10.96 -7.32
C ASP A 122 4.27 9.60 -6.62
N PHE A 123 3.97 9.53 -5.32
CA PHE A 123 4.12 8.33 -4.49
C PHE A 123 3.10 8.31 -3.35
N VAL A 124 2.13 7.41 -3.45
CA VAL A 124 1.03 7.29 -2.49
C VAL A 124 0.92 5.84 -2.00
N ARG A 125 0.98 5.64 -0.68
CA ARG A 125 0.95 4.33 -0.01
C ARG A 125 -0.14 4.30 1.08
N PRO A 126 -1.43 4.26 0.69
CA PRO A 126 -2.49 4.23 1.67
C PRO A 126 -2.54 2.86 2.37
N GLN A 127 -3.14 2.83 3.55
CA GLN A 127 -3.22 1.66 4.42
C GLN A 127 -4.65 1.18 4.57
N TYR A 128 -4.86 -0.13 4.52
CA TYR A 128 -6.12 -0.70 4.96
C TYR A 128 -6.26 -0.56 6.47
N ARG A 129 -7.32 0.14 6.89
CA ARG A 129 -7.71 0.31 8.29
C ARG A 129 -9.22 0.20 8.37
N ASP A 130 -9.71 -0.74 9.19
CA ASP A 130 -11.14 -0.97 9.38
C ASP A 130 -11.91 -1.22 8.07
N SER A 131 -11.28 -1.91 7.12
CA SER A 131 -11.77 -2.18 5.75
C SER A 131 -11.75 -0.98 4.79
N GLU A 132 -11.29 0.19 5.24
CA GLU A 132 -11.15 1.38 4.40
C GLU A 132 -9.71 1.55 3.91
N LEU A 133 -9.53 2.04 2.68
CA LEU A 133 -8.21 2.46 2.20
C LEU A 133 -7.91 3.90 2.62
N VAL A 134 -7.09 4.07 3.65
CA VAL A 134 -6.81 5.36 4.30
C VAL A 134 -5.44 5.90 3.90
N LEU A 135 -5.42 7.11 3.33
CA LEU A 135 -4.19 7.87 3.10
C LEU A 135 -3.87 8.75 4.31
N THR A 136 -2.80 8.43 5.02
CA THR A 136 -2.26 9.31 6.07
C THR A 136 -1.29 10.31 5.46
N THR A 137 -1.47 11.59 5.81
CA THR A 137 -0.67 12.73 5.38
C THR A 137 -0.05 13.45 6.58
N THR A 138 0.93 14.31 6.31
CA THR A 138 1.55 15.20 7.30
C THR A 138 1.62 16.62 6.76
N PRO A 139 1.57 17.66 7.60
CA PRO A 139 1.77 19.04 7.15
C PRO A 139 3.20 19.25 6.64
N ALA A 140 3.32 20.00 5.54
CA ALA A 140 4.58 20.46 4.97
C ALA A 140 4.60 22.01 4.85
N ALA A 141 5.73 22.55 4.42
CA ALA A 141 5.88 23.99 4.20
C ALA A 141 4.84 24.49 3.17
N GLY A 142 4.35 25.72 3.36
CA GLY A 142 3.39 26.34 2.45
C GLY A 142 1.92 25.95 2.66
N GLY A 143 1.59 25.27 3.76
CA GLY A 143 0.20 24.88 4.07
C GLY A 143 -0.30 23.70 3.24
N VAL A 144 0.61 22.97 2.60
CA VAL A 144 0.33 21.77 1.80
C VAL A 144 0.55 20.53 2.66
N LEU A 145 -0.26 19.49 2.44
CA LEU A 145 -0.10 18.16 3.02
C LEU A 145 0.77 17.29 2.12
N VAL A 146 1.47 16.32 2.69
CA VAL A 146 2.25 15.32 1.94
C VAL A 146 1.97 13.93 2.49
N PRO A 147 1.98 12.87 1.66
CA PRO A 147 1.91 11.50 2.15
C PRO A 147 2.91 11.24 3.29
N PHE A 148 2.46 10.54 4.33
CA PHE A 148 3.31 10.17 5.46
C PHE A 148 4.43 9.21 5.03
N GLU A 149 4.10 8.25 4.15
CA GLU A 149 5.06 7.34 3.57
C GLU A 149 5.91 8.07 2.52
N THR A 150 7.21 7.74 2.50
CA THR A 150 8.16 8.31 1.55
C THR A 150 8.74 7.20 0.69
N ARG A 151 9.05 7.51 -0.58
CA ARG A 151 9.58 6.55 -1.55
C ARG A 151 10.92 5.98 -1.11
N ASP A 152 11.80 6.87 -0.65
CA ASP A 152 13.10 6.55 -0.09
C ASP A 152 13.10 7.03 1.37
N PRO A 153 12.63 6.21 2.33
CA PRO A 153 12.73 6.57 3.72
C PRO A 153 14.20 6.80 4.03
N THR A 154 14.53 7.98 4.57
CA THR A 154 15.86 8.21 5.11
C THR A 154 16.11 7.09 6.12
N PRO A 155 17.20 6.32 6.04
CA PRO A 155 17.44 5.26 6.99
C PRO A 155 17.47 5.88 8.39
N CYS A 156 16.43 5.64 9.17
CA CYS A 156 16.40 6.02 10.57
C CYS A 156 17.39 5.11 11.29
N CYS A 157 18.62 5.60 11.42
CA CYS A 157 19.65 5.19 12.36
C CYS A 157 19.55 3.72 12.83
N ALA A 158 20.03 2.80 12.01
CA ALA A 158 20.39 1.47 12.46
C ALA A 158 21.67 1.55 13.32
N ASN A 159 21.54 1.98 14.57
CA ASN A 159 22.58 1.81 15.59
C ASN A 159 21.98 1.92 17.00
N HIS A 160 21.29 0.87 17.45
CA HIS A 160 20.95 0.65 18.87
C HIS A 160 21.01 -0.84 19.20
#